data_AF-A0AAW7XRK3-F1
#
_entry.id   AF-A0AAW7XRK3-F1
#
_cell.length_a   1.000
_cell.length_b   1.000
_cell.length_c   1.000
_cell.angle_alpha   90.00
_cell.angle_beta   90.00
_cell.angle_gamma   90.00
#
_symmetry.space_group_name_H-M   'P 1'
#
loop_
_entity.id
_entity.type
_entity.pdbx_description
1 polymer ?
#
loop_
_entity_poly.entity_id
_entity_poly.type
_entity_poly.pdbx_seq_one_letter_code
_entity_poly.pdbx_strand_id
1 'polypeptide(L)'
;MERVGLGLCPNTTVLDALYLASEHRILSALEKATGDCVLLIAHNPGIGEFAADFASHPPPHPDFLRYPTAATAVFELKADNWAQARFGENEVIDFATPRELEADT
;
A
#
# COMPACT_ATOMS: atom_id res chain seq x y z
N MET A 1 -21.72 -5.52 -18.81
CA MET A 1 -20.65 -4.52 -18.87
C MET A 1 -19.38 -5.27 -18.52
N GLU A 2 -18.57 -5.57 -19.52
CA GLU A 2 -17.33 -6.33 -19.34
C GLU A 2 -16.32 -5.39 -18.66
N ARG A 3 -15.99 -5.66 -17.39
CA ARG A 3 -14.94 -4.91 -16.71
C ARG A 3 -13.61 -5.41 -17.26
N VAL A 4 -13.05 -4.67 -18.21
CA VAL A 4 -11.68 -4.87 -18.67
C VAL A 4 -10.77 -4.48 -17.51
N GLY A 5 -10.25 -5.47 -16.78
CA GLY A 5 -9.17 -5.23 -15.81
C GLY A 5 -7.90 -4.76 -16.52
N LEU A 6 -6.86 -4.38 -15.77
CA LEU A 6 -5.58 -3.89 -16.32
C LEU A 6 -4.79 -4.93 -17.15
N GLY A 7 -5.33 -6.14 -17.38
CA GLY A 7 -4.63 -7.21 -18.09
C GLY A 7 -3.39 -7.73 -17.36
N LEU A 8 -3.22 -7.39 -16.08
CA LEU A 8 -2.09 -7.80 -15.27
C LEU A 8 -2.31 -9.22 -14.75
N CYS A 9 -1.24 -10.03 -14.78
CA CYS A 9 -1.20 -11.36 -14.17
C CYS A 9 -0.07 -11.41 -13.14
N PRO A 10 -0.21 -10.71 -11.99
CA PRO A 10 0.82 -10.70 -10.97
C PRO A 10 0.93 -12.06 -10.28
N ASN A 11 2.14 -12.44 -9.87
CA ASN A 11 2.33 -13.52 -8.92
C ASN A 11 1.60 -13.14 -7.62
N THR A 12 0.57 -13.90 -7.27
CA THR A 12 -0.35 -13.55 -6.18
C THR A 12 -0.19 -14.55 -5.04
N THR A 13 0.07 -14.03 -3.84
CA THR A 13 0.12 -14.81 -2.60
C THR A 13 -0.96 -14.30 -1.65
N VAL A 14 -1.86 -15.18 -1.22
CA VAL A 14 -2.90 -14.85 -0.24
C VAL A 14 -2.43 -15.29 1.15
N LEU A 15 -2.44 -14.36 2.11
CA LEU A 15 -1.94 -14.59 3.46
C LEU A 15 -3.01 -14.24 4.49
N ASP A 16 -3.48 -15.22 5.27
CA ASP A 16 -4.39 -14.98 6.40
C ASP A 16 -3.80 -13.98 7.41
N ALA A 17 -2.46 -13.91 7.46
CA ALA A 17 -1.74 -12.99 8.32
C ALA A 17 -1.97 -11.50 8.01
N LEU A 18 -2.53 -11.16 6.84
CA LEU A 18 -2.89 -9.79 6.44
C LEU A 18 -4.35 -9.43 6.79
N TYR A 19 -5.17 -10.41 7.22
CA TYR A 19 -6.56 -10.15 7.60
C TYR A 19 -6.62 -9.39 8.93
N LEU A 20 -7.15 -8.16 8.91
CA LEU A 20 -7.22 -7.25 10.07
C LEU A 20 -5.87 -7.17 10.82
N ALA A 21 -4.77 -7.19 10.07
CA ALA A 21 -3.42 -7.15 10.60
C ALA A 21 -3.06 -5.75 11.10
N SER A 22 -2.23 -5.67 12.14
CA SER A 22 -1.57 -4.42 12.50
C SER A 22 -0.48 -4.05 11.48
N GLU A 23 -0.09 -2.79 11.48
CA GLU A 23 1.02 -2.22 10.71
C GLU A 23 2.30 -3.04 10.83
N HIS A 24 2.67 -3.48 12.04
CA HIS A 24 3.83 -4.33 12.26
C HIS A 24 3.71 -5.70 11.57
N ARG A 25 2.53 -6.32 11.59
CA ARG A 25 2.31 -7.60 10.92
C ARG A 25 2.32 -7.45 9.40
N ILE A 26 1.83 -6.33 8.89
CA ILE A 26 1.90 -5.96 7.48
C ILE A 26 3.36 -5.78 7.06
N LEU A 27 4.18 -5.05 7.83
CA LEU A 27 5.61 -4.92 7.57
C LEU A 27 6.32 -6.28 7.54
N SER A 28 6.08 -7.14 8.53
CA SER A 28 6.68 -8.50 8.56
C SER A 28 6.24 -9.40 7.39
N ALA A 29 5.09 -9.13 6.77
CA ALA A 29 4.68 -9.81 5.54
C ALA A 29 5.39 -9.21 4.33
N LEU A 30 5.47 -7.88 4.25
CA LEU A 30 6.18 -7.16 3.21
C LEU A 30 7.66 -7.55 3.14
N GLU A 31 8.33 -7.72 4.29
CA GLU A 31 9.74 -8.14 4.38
C GLU A 31 10.05 -9.47 3.66
N LYS A 32 9.03 -10.30 3.40
CA LYS A 32 9.14 -11.59 2.72
C LYS A 32 8.73 -11.53 1.24
N ALA A 33 8.32 -10.36 0.76
CA ALA A 33 7.89 -10.18 -0.62
C ALA A 33 9.07 -10.29 -1.59
N THR A 34 8.74 -10.54 -2.85
CA THR A 34 9.71 -10.66 -3.94
C THR A 34 9.18 -9.90 -5.17
N GLY A 35 10.10 -9.52 -6.06
CA GLY A 35 9.80 -8.71 -7.24
C GLY A 35 10.13 -7.24 -7.04
N ASP A 36 10.23 -6.51 -8.16
CA ASP A 36 10.65 -5.10 -8.17
C ASP A 36 9.55 -4.15 -7.69
N CYS A 37 8.28 -4.57 -7.80
CA CYS A 37 7.12 -3.80 -7.36
C CYS A 37 6.10 -4.75 -6.71
N VAL A 38 5.61 -4.38 -5.52
CA VAL A 38 4.69 -5.18 -4.71
C VAL A 38 3.40 -4.41 -4.49
N LEU A 39 2.27 -5.00 -4.88
CA LEU A 39 0.95 -4.55 -4.47
C LEU A 39 0.56 -5.22 -3.16
N LEU A 40 0.41 -4.44 -2.11
CA LEU A 40 -0.02 -4.89 -0.79
C LEU A 40 -1.49 -4.56 -0.55
N ILE A 41 -2.32 -5.58 -0.31
CA ILE A 41 -3.76 -5.43 -0.03
C ILE A 41 -4.02 -5.92 1.40
N ALA A 42 -4.56 -5.04 2.24
CA ALA A 42 -4.90 -5.34 3.63
C ALA A 42 -6.09 -4.50 4.11
N HIS A 43 -6.52 -4.73 5.35
CA HIS A 43 -7.72 -4.10 5.91
C HIS A 43 -7.39 -2.90 6.79
N ASN A 44 -8.31 -1.94 6.82
CA ASN A 44 -8.31 -0.89 7.84
C ASN A 44 -8.65 -1.48 9.23
N PRO A 45 -8.15 -0.88 10.33
CA PRO A 45 -7.31 0.34 10.35
C PRO A 45 -5.84 0.09 9.97
N GLY A 46 -5.35 -1.15 10.09
CA GLY A 46 -3.92 -1.45 10.04
C GLY A 46 -3.20 -1.07 8.74
N ILE A 47 -3.84 -1.13 7.57
CA ILE A 47 -3.19 -0.67 6.33
C ILE A 47 -3.03 0.86 6.28
N GLY A 48 -3.96 1.62 6.88
CA GLY A 48 -3.84 3.07 7.00
C GLY A 48 -2.76 3.47 7.99
N GLU A 49 -2.69 2.78 9.13
CA GLU A 49 -1.62 2.92 10.12
C GLU A 49 -0.26 2.55 9.51
N PHE A 50 -0.19 1.45 8.76
CA PHE A 50 0.99 1.05 8.00
C PHE A 50 1.42 2.15 7.03
N ALA A 51 0.52 2.68 6.21
CA ALA A 51 0.87 3.72 5.25
C ALA A 51 1.41 4.99 5.94
N ALA A 52 0.82 5.39 7.07
CA ALA A 52 1.26 6.54 7.83
C ALA A 52 2.65 6.33 8.45
N ASP A 53 2.90 5.17 9.06
CA ASP A 53 4.17 4.85 9.71
C ASP A 53 5.27 4.50 8.70
N PHE A 54 4.91 3.97 7.53
CA PHE A 54 5.87 3.60 6.49
C PHE A 54 6.45 4.82 5.76
N ALA A 55 5.67 5.88 5.65
CA ALA A 55 6.08 7.13 5.03
C ALA A 55 7.22 7.81 5.80
N SER A 56 8.21 8.34 5.10
CA SER A 56 9.17 9.31 5.68
C SER A 56 8.48 10.60 6.11
N HIS A 57 7.45 11.00 5.37
CA HIS A 57 6.58 12.12 5.66
C HIS A 57 5.28 11.95 4.86
N PRO A 58 4.11 12.31 5.44
CA PRO A 58 2.84 12.18 4.76
C PRO A 58 2.77 13.14 3.54
N PRO A 59 2.10 12.74 2.44
CA PRO A 59 1.82 13.65 1.34
C PRO A 59 0.83 14.75 1.79
N PRO A 60 0.77 15.90 1.10
CA PRO A 60 -0.17 16.97 1.40
C PRO A 60 -1.60 16.62 0.92
N HIS A 61 -2.12 15.46 1.33
CA HIS A 61 -3.46 14.97 0.98
C HIS A 61 -4.32 14.82 2.25
N PRO A 62 -5.49 15.48 2.34
CA PRO A 62 -6.30 15.51 3.56
C PRO A 62 -6.81 14.12 3.99
N ASP A 63 -6.97 13.22 3.04
CA ASP A 63 -7.47 11.86 3.31
C ASP A 63 -6.38 10.82 3.55
N PHE A 64 -5.10 11.18 3.45
CA PHE A 64 -4.00 10.22 3.64
C PHE A 64 -4.07 9.55 5.02
N LEU A 65 -4.24 10.34 6.09
CA LEU A 65 -4.36 9.81 7.45
C LEU A 65 -5.72 9.17 7.73
N ARG A 66 -6.76 9.49 6.94
CA ARG A 66 -8.08 8.86 7.05
C ARG A 66 -8.12 7.49 6.36
N TYR A 67 -7.34 7.34 5.31
CA TYR A 67 -7.18 6.13 4.49
C TYR A 67 -8.52 5.45 4.14
N PRO A 68 -9.41 6.10 3.35
CA PRO A 68 -10.72 5.55 3.02
C PRO A 68 -10.62 4.21 2.26
N THR A 69 -11.72 3.48 2.18
CA THR A 69 -11.75 2.20 1.47
C THR A 69 -11.21 2.33 0.04
N ALA A 70 -10.32 1.42 -0.32
CA ALA A 70 -9.61 1.39 -1.61
C ALA A 70 -8.75 2.63 -1.91
N ALA A 71 -8.41 3.44 -0.89
CA ALA A 71 -7.28 4.37 -1.00
C ALA A 71 -6.00 3.60 -1.32
N THR A 72 -5.18 4.18 -2.20
CA THR A 72 -3.93 3.57 -2.67
C THR A 72 -2.82 4.59 -2.49
N ALA A 73 -1.85 4.27 -1.62
CA ALA A 73 -0.59 4.98 -1.51
C ALA A 73 0.48 4.25 -2.33
N VAL A 74 1.28 5.00 -3.08
CA VAL A 74 2.44 4.49 -3.81
C VAL A 74 3.69 4.98 -3.11
N PHE A 75 4.60 4.05 -2.82
CA PHE A 75 5.85 4.34 -2.12
C PHE A 75 7.06 4.00 -2.98
N GLU A 76 8.09 4.85 -2.92
CA GLU A 76 9.45 4.49 -3.31
C GLU A 76 10.14 3.88 -2.08
N LEU A 77 10.57 2.62 -2.19
CA LEU A 77 11.22 1.90 -1.10
C LEU A 77 12.63 2.46 -0.87
N LYS A 78 12.92 2.91 0.36
CA LYS A 78 14.26 3.43 0.71
C LYS A 78 15.21 2.32 1.19
N ALA A 79 15.24 1.20 0.48
CA ALA A 79 16.08 0.04 0.81
C ALA A 79 16.43 -0.78 -0.43
N ASP A 80 17.51 -1.58 -0.36
CA ASP A 80 17.95 -2.41 -1.48
C ASP A 80 17.02 -3.63 -1.73
N ASN A 81 16.22 -4.01 -0.73
CA ASN A 81 15.27 -5.11 -0.81
C ASN A 81 14.20 -5.01 0.29
N TRP A 82 13.13 -5.80 0.13
CA TRP A 82 11.98 -5.79 1.03
C TRP A 82 12.31 -6.16 2.48
N ALA A 83 13.25 -7.08 2.74
CA ALA A 83 13.63 -7.49 4.10
C ALA A 83 14.29 -6.35 4.91
N GLN A 84 14.74 -5.31 4.23
CA GLN A 84 15.33 -4.11 4.81
C GLN A 84 14.34 -2.94 4.89
N ALA A 85 13.08 -3.12 4.48
CA ALA A 85 12.06 -2.08 4.60
C ALA A 85 11.87 -1.67 6.07
N ARG A 86 11.80 -0.37 6.34
CA ARG A 86 11.61 0.20 7.67
C ARG A 86 10.51 1.24 7.65
N PHE A 87 9.87 1.43 8.80
CA PHE A 87 8.99 2.57 9.03
C PHE A 87 9.79 3.88 9.01
N GLY A 88 9.15 4.97 8.57
CA GLY A 88 9.69 6.32 8.61
C GLY A 88 10.74 6.65 7.54
N GLU A 89 10.94 5.80 6.54
CA GLU A 89 12.03 5.95 5.57
C GLU A 89 11.55 6.12 4.12
N ASN A 90 10.33 5.72 3.78
CA ASN A 90 9.91 5.52 2.40
C ASN A 90 9.14 6.73 1.87
N GLU A 91 9.50 7.20 0.69
CA GLU A 91 8.88 8.38 0.10
C GLU A 91 7.50 8.01 -0.47
N VAL A 92 6.47 8.78 -0.14
CA VAL A 92 5.16 8.67 -0.79
C VAL A 92 5.24 9.41 -2.12
N ILE A 93 5.23 8.66 -3.22
CA ILE A 93 5.32 9.23 -4.58
C ILE A 93 3.95 9.62 -5.13
N ASP A 94 2.88 8.95 -4.69
CA ASP A 94 1.51 9.29 -5.06
C ASP A 94 0.50 8.74 -4.03
N PHE A 95 -0.68 9.35 -3.99
CA PHE A 95 -1.81 8.87 -3.20
C PHE A 95 -3.12 9.23 -3.90
N ALA A 96 -4.00 8.24 -4.06
CA ALA A 96 -5.31 8.44 -4.66
C ALA A 96 -6.42 7.75 -3.85
N THR A 97 -7.60 8.36 -3.86
CA THR A 97 -8.85 7.72 -3.40
C THR A 97 -9.73 7.33 -4.58
N PRO A 98 -10.63 6.32 -4.44
CA PRO A 98 -11.50 5.93 -5.55
C PRO A 98 -12.33 7.07 -6.13
N ARG A 99 -12.74 8.04 -5.29
CA ARG A 99 -13.53 9.21 -5.71
C ARG A 99 -12.75 10.12 -6.67
N GLU A 100 -11.43 10.22 -6.51
CA GLU A 100 -10.58 11.03 -7.40
C GLU A 100 -10.40 10.35 -8.76
N LEU A 101 -10.37 9.01 -8.80
CA LEU A 101 -10.19 8.24 -10.03
C LEU A 101 -11.44 8.23 -10.94
N GLU A 102 -12.63 8.46 -10.37
CA GLU A 102 -13.88 8.56 -11.14
C GLU A 102 -14.01 9.87 -11.93
N ALA A 103 -13.20 10.89 -11.64
CA ALA A 103 -13.31 12.22 -12.24
C ALA A 103 -12.60 12.37 -13.61
N ASP A 104 -11.82 11.37 -14.02
CA ASP A 104 -11.01 11.37 -15.26
C ASP A 104 -11.63 10.57 -16.42
N THR A 105 -12.97 10.39 -16.44
CA THR A 105 -13.71 9.77 -17.56
C THR A 105 -14.70 10.74 -18.19
#